data_AF-A0A0F3RKJ0-F1
#
_entry.id   AF-A0A0F3RKJ0-F1
#
_cell.length_a   1.000
_cell.length_b   1.000
_cell.length_c   1.000
_cell.angle_alpha   90.00
_cell.angle_beta   90.00
_cell.angle_gamma   90.00
#
_symmetry.space_group_name_H-M   'P 1'
#
loop_
_entity.id
_entity.type
_entity.pdbx_description
1 polymer ?
#
loop_
_entity_poly.entity_id
_entity_poly.type
_entity_poly.pdbx_seq_one_letter_code
_entity_poly.pdbx_strand_id
1 'polypeptide(L)'
;MLLPLAVLMHYLKGEETGIYYIDSTKLAICHNKRTSSNRVFNRIFKIGKSSYGCFLGFKLHLIINNKEEIMSVKITKGNKSDLSIRQIRIRESRESIM
;
A
#
# COMPACT_ATOMS: atom_id res chain seq x y z
N MET A 1 11.95 1.82 14.16
CA MET A 1 12.74 2.21 12.97
C MET A 1 11.91 2.71 11.77
N LEU A 2 10.57 2.82 11.84
CA LEU A 2 9.75 3.38 10.76
C LEU A 2 9.44 4.89 10.92
N LEU A 3 9.82 5.50 12.05
CA LEU A 3 9.48 6.87 12.39
C LEU A 3 9.98 7.91 11.35
N PRO A 4 11.23 7.84 10.83
CA PRO A 4 11.69 8.80 9.82
C PRO A 4 10.86 8.74 8.53
N LEU A 5 10.46 7.54 8.11
CA LEU A 5 9.61 7.36 6.93
C LEU A 5 8.20 7.91 7.17
N ALA A 6 7.63 7.67 8.36
CA ALA A 6 6.32 8.21 8.70
C ALA A 6 6.33 9.75 8.73
N VAL A 7 7.36 10.35 9.33
CA VAL A 7 7.54 11.81 9.35
C VAL A 7 7.70 12.37 7.94
N LEU A 8 8.54 11.75 7.10
CA LEU A 8 8.70 12.15 5.70
C LEU A 8 7.37 12.10 4.94
N MET A 9 6.60 11.02 5.09
CA MET A 9 5.29 10.89 4.43
C MET A 9 4.29 11.94 4.94
N HIS A 10 4.39 12.35 6.19
CA HIS A 10 3.58 13.43 6.73
C HIS A 10 3.97 14.80 6.15
N TYR A 11 5.26 15.06 5.94
CA TYR A 11 5.74 16.29 5.29
C TYR A 11 5.43 16.34 3.79
N LEU A 12 5.42 15.19 3.11
CA LEU A 12 5.11 15.08 1.68
C LEU A 12 3.61 14.98 1.38
N LYS A 13 2.75 14.98 2.41
CA LYS A 13 1.30 14.92 2.24
C LYS A 13 0.82 16.24 1.63
N GLY A 14 0.19 16.16 0.46
CA GLY A 14 -0.45 17.31 -0.19
C GLY A 14 -1.80 17.71 0.42
N GLU A 15 -2.56 18.51 -0.31
CA GLU A 15 -3.81 19.12 0.16
C GLU A 15 -4.99 18.14 0.15
N GLU A 16 -5.84 18.26 1.18
CA GLU A 16 -7.08 17.48 1.28
C GLU A 16 -8.17 18.11 0.40
N THR A 17 -8.34 17.60 -0.81
CA THR A 17 -9.31 18.14 -1.79
C THR A 17 -10.68 17.45 -1.77
N GLY A 18 -10.82 16.34 -1.04
CA GLY A 18 -12.07 15.56 -0.94
C GLY A 18 -12.31 14.56 -2.07
N ILE A 19 -11.55 14.61 -3.16
CA ILE A 19 -11.58 13.63 -4.25
C ILE A 19 -10.24 12.90 -4.28
N TYR A 20 -10.30 11.57 -4.18
CA TYR A 20 -9.11 10.73 -4.11
C TYR A 20 -9.17 9.53 -5.04
N TYR A 21 -8.04 9.22 -5.65
CA TYR A 21 -7.82 8.04 -6.48
C TYR A 21 -6.93 7.04 -5.75
N ILE A 22 -7.28 5.76 -5.85
CA ILE A 22 -6.52 4.68 -5.23
C ILE A 22 -6.07 3.75 -6.34
N ASP A 23 -4.77 3.48 -6.40
CA ASP A 23 -4.21 2.46 -7.27
C ASP A 23 -3.23 1.58 -6.49
N SER A 24 -3.09 0.32 -6.92
CA SER A 24 -2.17 -0.62 -6.29
C SER A 24 -1.18 -1.22 -7.28
N THR A 25 0.10 -1.11 -6.94
CA THR A 25 1.19 -1.73 -7.70
C THR A 25 1.64 -3.02 -7.01
N LYS A 26 1.81 -4.10 -7.80
CA LYS A 26 2.36 -5.36 -7.30
C LYS A 26 3.85 -5.20 -6.96
N LEU A 27 4.23 -5.65 -5.77
CA LEU A 27 5.61 -5.77 -5.33
C LEU A 27 5.96 -7.26 -5.26
N ALA A 28 6.41 -7.81 -6.39
CA ALA A 28 6.81 -9.21 -6.48
C ALA A 28 8.15 -9.43 -5.78
N ILE A 29 8.21 -10.37 -4.85
CA ILE A 29 9.41 -10.68 -4.06
C ILE A 29 10.37 -11.56 -4.87
N CYS A 30 9.82 -12.44 -5.71
CA CYS A 30 10.59 -13.34 -6.55
C CYS A 30 9.87 -13.59 -7.87
N HIS A 31 10.63 -14.10 -8.85
CA HIS A 31 10.04 -14.60 -10.08
C HIS A 31 9.06 -15.76 -9.79
N ASN A 32 7.95 -15.84 -10.53
CA ASN A 32 6.89 -16.83 -10.27
C ASN A 32 7.39 -18.28 -10.21
N LYS A 33 8.36 -18.63 -11.08
CA LYS A 33 9.02 -19.94 -11.11
C LYS A 33 9.75 -20.32 -9.81
N ARG A 34 10.09 -19.36 -8.94
CA ARG A 34 10.83 -19.56 -7.68
C ARG A 34 9.97 -19.35 -6.44
N THR A 35 8.65 -19.34 -6.60
CA THR A 35 7.71 -19.12 -5.48
C THR A 35 7.86 -20.18 -4.38
N SER A 36 8.06 -21.45 -4.76
CA SER A 36 8.17 -22.58 -3.83
C SER A 36 9.50 -22.61 -3.06
N SER A 37 10.56 -21.98 -3.57
CA SER A 37 11.88 -21.98 -2.94
C SER A 37 12.14 -20.74 -2.07
N ASN A 38 11.20 -19.80 -1.99
CA ASN A 38 11.34 -18.60 -1.16
C ASN A 38 11.14 -18.92 0.33
N ARG A 39 12.26 -19.05 1.06
CA ARG A 39 12.25 -19.31 2.51
C ARG A 39 12.20 -18.04 3.35
N VAL A 40 12.80 -16.94 2.86
CA VAL A 40 13.00 -15.70 3.62
C VAL A 40 11.67 -15.04 3.98
N PHE A 41 10.72 -15.01 3.05
CA PHE A 41 9.48 -14.26 3.24
C PHE A 41 8.26 -15.16 3.49
N ASN A 42 8.46 -16.47 3.71
CA ASN A 42 7.43 -17.51 3.73
C ASN A 42 6.27 -17.26 4.73
N ARG A 43 6.51 -16.47 5.78
CA ARG A 43 5.52 -16.14 6.82
C ARG A 43 4.81 -14.80 6.61
N ILE A 44 5.34 -13.93 5.74
CA ILE A 44 4.95 -12.52 5.66
C ILE A 44 4.19 -12.21 4.35
N PHE A 45 4.51 -12.90 3.25
CA PHE A 45 3.81 -12.71 1.97
C PHE A 45 2.51 -13.51 1.86
N LYS A 46 1.72 -13.17 0.83
CA LYS A 46 0.66 -14.03 0.28
C LYS A 46 0.72 -13.98 -1.24
N ILE A 47 0.19 -15.01 -1.91
CA ILE A 47 0.02 -15.00 -3.36
C ILE A 47 -1.06 -13.96 -3.69
N GLY A 48 -0.68 -12.94 -4.45
CA GLY A 48 -1.58 -11.94 -4.99
C GLY A 48 -1.99 -12.25 -6.43
N LYS A 49 -3.06 -11.63 -6.88
CA LYS A 49 -3.50 -11.64 -8.29
C LYS A 49 -3.41 -10.23 -8.86
N SER A 50 -2.95 -10.15 -10.11
CA SER A 50 -2.96 -8.96 -10.96
C SER A 50 -3.57 -9.33 -12.30
N SER A 51 -3.89 -8.33 -13.13
CA SER A 51 -4.37 -8.54 -14.51
C SER A 51 -3.41 -9.38 -15.34
N TYR A 52 -2.11 -9.29 -15.02
CA TYR A 52 -1.03 -10.02 -15.70
C TYR A 52 -0.69 -11.37 -15.03
N GLY A 53 -1.53 -11.86 -14.12
CA GLY A 53 -1.37 -13.16 -13.45
C GLY A 53 -1.08 -13.07 -11.96
N CYS A 54 -0.78 -14.24 -11.36
CA CYS A 54 -0.49 -14.37 -9.94
C CYS A 54 0.96 -13.96 -9.64
N PHE A 55 1.24 -13.49 -8.42
CA PHE A 55 2.59 -13.17 -7.96
C PHE A 55 2.74 -13.45 -6.47
N LEU A 56 3.96 -13.76 -6.04
CA LEU A 56 4.29 -13.88 -4.62
C LEU A 56 4.79 -12.54 -4.10
N GLY A 57 4.05 -11.89 -3.22
CA GLY A 57 4.56 -10.64 -2.67
C GLY A 57 3.57 -9.76 -1.92
N PHE A 58 3.78 -8.47 -2.08
CA PHE A 58 3.03 -7.39 -1.46
C PHE A 58 2.32 -6.55 -2.52
N LYS A 59 1.39 -5.71 -2.08
CA LYS A 59 0.82 -4.62 -2.87
C LYS A 59 1.15 -3.30 -2.21
N LEU A 60 1.67 -2.38 -3.01
CA LEU A 60 1.83 -0.98 -2.65
C LEU A 60 0.57 -0.24 -3.10
N HIS A 61 -0.21 0.24 -2.15
CA HIS A 61 -1.38 1.06 -2.41
C HIS A 61 -0.97 2.52 -2.29
N LEU A 62 -1.19 3.28 -3.36
CA LEU A 62 -1.01 4.72 -3.40
C LEU A 62 -2.38 5.38 -3.43
N ILE A 63 -2.53 6.43 -2.63
CA ILE A 63 -3.70 7.27 -2.69
C ILE A 63 -3.26 8.68 -3.04
N ILE A 64 -3.80 9.21 -4.14
CA ILE A 64 -3.50 10.54 -4.66
C ILE A 64 -4.77 11.40 -4.68
N ASN A 65 -4.61 12.72 -4.58
CA ASN A 65 -5.70 13.65 -4.83
C ASN A 65 -5.82 13.96 -6.33
N ASN A 66 -6.80 14.80 -6.69
CA ASN A 66 -7.00 15.28 -8.06
C ASN A 66 -5.96 16.30 -8.55
N LYS A 67 -5.02 16.72 -7.70
CA LYS A 67 -3.84 17.53 -8.04
C LYS A 67 -2.58 16.67 -8.21
N GLU A 68 -2.73 15.35 -8.23
CA GLU A 68 -1.64 14.37 -8.36
C GLU A 68 -0.68 14.33 -7.15
N GLU A 69 -1.10 14.90 -6.02
CA GLU A 69 -0.29 14.90 -4.81
C GLU A 69 -0.49 13.61 -4.02
N ILE A 70 0.59 13.15 -3.38
CA ILE A 70 0.57 11.95 -2.56
C ILE A 70 -0.14 12.26 -1.26
N MET A 71 -1.16 11.47 -0.94
CA MET A 71 -1.92 11.63 0.29
C MET A 71 -1.61 10.55 1.32
N SER A 72 -1.30 9.33 0.88
CA SER A 72 -0.90 8.22 1.75
C SER A 72 -0.34 7.08 0.92
N VAL A 73 0.54 6.32 1.54
CA VAL A 73 1.08 5.07 1.00
C VAL A 73 0.81 3.95 2.00
N LYS A 74 0.42 2.77 1.50
CA LYS A 74 0.22 1.59 2.35
C LYS A 74 0.74 0.32 1.69
N ILE A 75 1.54 -0.44 2.41
CA ILE A 75 2.00 -1.76 1.97
C ILE A 75 1.11 -2.83 2.61
N THR A 76 0.64 -3.77 1.81
CA THR A 76 -0.17 -4.90 2.28
C THR A 76 0.29 -6.20 1.63
N LYS A 77 -0.16 -7.35 2.17
CA LYS A 77 0.07 -8.65 1.54
C LYS A 77 -0.58 -8.69 0.14
N GLY A 78 0.03 -9.43 -0.78
CA GLY A 78 -0.34 -9.42 -2.21
C GLY A 78 -1.80 -9.77 -2.50
N ASN A 79 -2.49 -10.48 -1.60
CA ASN A 79 -3.89 -10.88 -1.75
C ASN A 79 -4.91 -9.84 -1.27
N LYS A 80 -4.48 -8.67 -0.77
CA LYS A 80 -5.40 -7.62 -0.33
C LYS A 80 -5.98 -6.85 -1.51
N SER A 81 -7.26 -6.54 -1.42
CA SER A 81 -7.99 -5.74 -2.41
C SER A 81 -7.90 -4.26 -2.07
N ASP A 82 -7.98 -3.43 -3.09
CA ASP A 82 -7.81 -1.97 -2.96
C ASP A 82 -9.06 -1.38 -2.26
N LEU A 83 -10.21 -2.03 -2.42
CA LEU A 83 -11.43 -1.76 -1.66
C LEU A 83 -11.25 -1.87 -0.15
N SER A 84 -10.38 -2.78 0.33
CA SER A 84 -10.10 -2.92 1.76
C SER A 84 -9.26 -1.78 2.32
N ILE A 85 -8.63 -0.96 1.46
CA ILE A 85 -7.84 0.21 1.86
C ILE A 85 -8.72 1.44 2.09
N ARG A 86 -9.92 1.50 1.48
CA ARG A 86 -10.85 2.63 1.59
C ARG A 86 -11.17 3.04 3.04
N GLN A 87 -11.18 2.08 3.97
CA GLN A 87 -11.55 2.32 5.37
C GLN A 87 -10.47 3.05 6.19
N ILE A 88 -9.23 3.15 5.70
CA ILE A 88 -8.10 3.63 6.52
C ILE A 88 -8.00 5.16 6.60
N ARG A 89 -8.74 5.92 5.78
CA ARG A 89 -8.56 7.39 5.70
C ARG A 89 -9.54 8.24 6.53
N ILE A 90 -10.52 7.67 7.21
CA ILE A 90 -11.48 8.49 8.00
C ILE A 90 -11.11 8.57 9.49
N ARG A 91 -10.16 7.76 9.99
CA ARG A 91 -9.87 7.69 11.43
C ARG A 91 -8.63 8.46 11.91
N GLU A 92 -7.58 8.61 11.12
CA GLU A 92 -6.35 9.25 11.63
C GLU A 92 -6.43 10.79 11.75
N SER A 93 -7.36 11.45 11.06
CA SER A 93 -7.57 12.91 11.24
C SER A 93 -8.46 13.27 12.44
N ARG A 94 -8.94 12.30 13.23
CA ARG A 94 -9.76 12.54 14.44
C ARG A 94 -9.02 12.30 15.77
N GLU A 95 -7.78 11.81 15.75
CA GLU A 95 -6.99 11.55 16.97
C GLU A 95 -5.82 12.52 17.19
N SER A 96 -5.79 13.65 16.48
CA SER A 96 -4.87 14.78 16.81
C SER A 96 -5.61 16.03 17.32
N ILE A 97 -6.90 15.89 17.67
CA ILE A 97 -7.64 16.87 18.45
C ILE A 97 -8.41 16.11 19.55
N MET A 98 -7.67 15.53 20.48
CA MET A 98 -8.03 15.44 21.90
C MET A 98 -6.77 15.21 22.73
#